data_AF-A0A2K4AET7-F1
#
_entry.id   AF-A0A2K4AET7-F1
#
_cell.length_a   1.000
_cell.length_b   1.000
_cell.length_c   1.000
_cell.angle_alpha   90.00
_cell.angle_beta   90.00
_cell.angle_gamma   90.00
#
_symmetry.space_group_name_H-M   'P 1'
#
loop_
_entity.id
_entity.type
_entity.pdbx_description
1 polymer ?
#
loop_
_entity_poly.entity_id
_entity_poly.type
_entity_poly.pdbx_seq_one_letter_code
_entity_poly.pdbx_strand_id
1 'polypeptide(L)'
;MVTIKNGKYDLELKFGLGELNAIDRALGYEVREINLGEGLETLLPKLQSGNVLAIAKIIKACTKGQKGYPRKEEELEHILTEIVETYGSFKAFGKVLIEELGNKPLTQDLVKVK
;
A
#
# COMPACT_ATOMS: atom_id res chain seq x y z
N MET A 1 7.99 -10.67 -0.07
CA MET A 1 6.53 -10.83 -0.29
C MET A 1 5.85 -10.42 0.99
N VAL A 2 5.01 -9.39 0.97
CA VAL A 2 4.32 -8.89 2.18
C VAL A 2 2.90 -9.44 2.21
N THR A 3 2.52 -10.03 3.33
CA THR A 3 1.17 -10.55 3.58
C THR A 3 0.59 -9.89 4.83
N ILE A 4 -0.70 -9.58 4.77
CA ILE A 4 -1.47 -9.02 5.89
C ILE A 4 -2.70 -9.88 6.16
N LYS A 5 -3.19 -9.84 7.40
CA LYS A 5 -4.37 -10.61 7.81
C LYS A 5 -5.60 -9.72 7.85
N ASN A 6 -6.75 -10.28 7.49
CA ASN A 6 -8.06 -9.66 7.71
C ASN A 6 -8.92 -10.49 8.70
N GLY A 7 -8.26 -11.19 9.62
CA GLY A 7 -8.87 -12.12 10.58
C GLY A 7 -9.23 -13.51 10.03
N LYS A 8 -9.46 -13.65 8.71
CA LYS A 8 -9.87 -14.94 8.11
C LYS A 8 -8.98 -15.43 6.95
N TYR A 9 -8.41 -14.50 6.21
CA TYR A 9 -7.59 -14.77 5.04
C TYR A 9 -6.28 -13.99 5.14
N ASP A 10 -5.23 -14.59 4.60
CA ASP A 10 -3.99 -13.88 4.29
C ASP A 10 -4.15 -13.19 2.94
N LEU A 11 -3.93 -11.88 2.93
CA LEU A 11 -3.97 -11.03 1.75
C LEU A 11 -2.53 -10.69 1.34
N GLU A 12 -2.20 -10.94 0.09
CA GLU A 12 -0.88 -10.63 -0.45
C GLU A 12 -0.85 -9.19 -0.99
N LEU A 13 0.16 -8.42 -0.63
CA LEU A 13 0.38 -7.10 -1.21
C LEU A 13 1.23 -7.25 -2.49
N LYS A 14 0.53 -7.28 -3.62
CA LYS A 14 1.12 -7.39 -4.95
C LYS A 14 1.43 -6.00 -5.51
N PHE A 15 2.61 -5.86 -6.11
CA PHE A 15 3.07 -4.63 -6.77
C PHE A 15 3.29 -4.89 -8.27
N GLY A 16 2.29 -5.49 -8.93
CA GLY A 16 2.27 -5.65 -10.38
C GLY A 16 1.82 -4.37 -11.07
N LEU A 17 1.90 -4.33 -12.40
CA LEU A 17 1.52 -3.14 -13.18
C LEU A 17 0.06 -2.71 -12.94
N GLY A 18 -0.86 -3.66 -12.74
CA GLY A 18 -2.26 -3.38 -12.43
C GLY A 18 -2.43 -2.71 -11.06
N GLU A 19 -1.73 -3.22 -10.05
CA GLU A 19 -1.76 -2.68 -8.69
C GLU A 19 -1.06 -1.32 -8.61
N LEU A 20 0.07 -1.14 -9.30
CA LEU A 20 0.77 0.14 -9.39
C LEU A 20 -0.10 1.23 -10.02
N ASN A 21 -0.79 0.92 -11.12
CA ASN A 21 -1.77 1.82 -11.71
C ASN A 21 -2.93 2.15 -10.76
N ALA A 22 -3.35 1.17 -9.95
CA ALA A 22 -4.41 1.40 -8.96
C ALA A 22 -3.93 2.27 -7.79
N ILE A 23 -2.69 2.09 -7.32
CA ILE A 23 -2.05 2.93 -6.30
C ILE A 23 -1.90 4.36 -6.83
N ASP A 24 -1.31 4.52 -8.03
CA ASP A 24 -1.07 5.80 -8.67
C ASP A 24 -2.36 6.63 -8.76
N ARG A 25 -3.44 6.03 -9.26
CA ARG A 25 -4.75 6.67 -9.29
C ARG A 25 -5.24 7.02 -7.89
N ALA A 26 -5.21 6.08 -6.94
CA ALA A 26 -5.75 6.30 -5.60
C ALA A 26 -5.03 7.43 -4.83
N LEU A 27 -3.72 7.60 -5.05
CA LEU A 27 -2.92 8.66 -4.45
C LEU A 27 -3.01 9.97 -5.24
N GLY A 28 -3.03 9.92 -6.57
CA GLY A 28 -3.17 11.08 -7.44
C GLY A 28 -4.52 11.79 -7.29
N TYR A 29 -5.62 11.05 -7.04
CA TYR A 29 -6.94 11.66 -6.81
C TYR A 29 -7.02 12.54 -5.55
N GLU A 30 -6.13 12.36 -4.56
CA GLU A 30 -6.10 13.20 -3.36
C GLU A 30 -5.56 14.61 -3.64
N VAL A 31 -4.67 14.72 -4.61
CA VAL A 31 -4.04 15.97 -5.04
C VAL A 31 -4.62 16.27 -6.42
N ARG A 32 -5.82 16.85 -6.44
CA ARG A 32 -6.47 17.30 -7.70
C ARG A 32 -5.41 18.03 -8.52
N GLU A 33 -5.08 17.50 -9.71
CA GLU A 33 -4.05 17.96 -10.67
C GLU A 33 -2.74 17.14 -10.78
N ILE A 34 -2.62 15.95 -10.17
CA ILE A 34 -1.51 15.04 -10.46
C ILE A 34 -1.75 14.24 -11.76
N ASN A 35 -0.77 14.23 -12.68
CA ASN A 35 -0.82 13.42 -13.90
C ASN A 35 -0.63 11.93 -13.59
N LEU A 36 -1.20 11.04 -14.42
CA LEU A 36 -1.05 9.60 -14.26
C LEU A 36 0.44 9.21 -14.35
N GLY A 37 0.98 8.57 -13.31
CA GLY A 37 2.41 8.26 -13.12
C GLY A 37 3.09 9.06 -11.99
N GLU A 38 2.57 10.23 -11.62
CA GLU A 38 3.12 11.07 -10.55
C GLU A 38 2.57 10.71 -9.15
N GLY A 39 1.49 9.93 -9.06
CA GLY A 39 0.94 9.47 -7.78
C GLY A 39 1.92 8.55 -7.04
N LEU A 40 2.72 7.78 -7.77
CA LEU A 40 3.79 6.95 -7.22
C LEU A 40 4.95 7.76 -6.62
N GLU A 41 5.22 8.98 -7.09
CA GLU A 41 6.23 9.85 -6.49
C GLU A 41 5.86 10.23 -5.04
N THR A 42 4.56 10.33 -4.74
CA THR A 42 4.07 10.63 -3.40
C THR A 42 3.99 9.40 -2.48
N LEU A 43 4.24 8.20 -3.03
CA LEU A 43 4.11 6.93 -2.30
C LEU A 43 5.12 6.84 -1.16
N LEU A 44 6.40 7.07 -1.44
CA LEU A 44 7.47 6.89 -0.44
C LEU A 44 7.33 7.85 0.75
N PRO A 45 7.08 9.17 0.57
CA PRO A 45 6.86 10.07 1.69
C PRO A 45 5.64 9.68 2.55
N LYS A 46 4.55 9.20 1.93
CA LYS A 46 3.34 8.75 2.64
C LYS A 46 3.60 7.47 3.45
N LEU A 47 4.38 6.53 2.92
CA LEU A 47 4.81 5.33 3.64
C LEU A 47 5.75 5.65 4.80
N GLN A 48 6.75 6.52 4.59
CA GLN A 48 7.70 6.95 5.63
C GLN A 48 7.02 7.68 6.79
N SER A 49 6.02 8.52 6.50
CA SER A 49 5.24 9.22 7.52
C SER A 49 4.24 8.32 8.25
N GLY A 50 3.96 7.11 7.72
CA GLY A 50 2.93 6.22 8.25
C GLY A 50 1.52 6.74 8.02
N ASN A 51 1.28 7.41 6.89
CA ASN A 51 -0.03 7.97 6.56
C ASN A 51 -1.06 6.84 6.41
N VAL A 52 -1.98 6.77 7.37
CA VAL A 52 -2.98 5.69 7.46
C VAL A 52 -3.91 5.64 6.24
N LEU A 53 -4.31 6.80 5.70
CA LEU A 53 -5.20 6.86 4.52
C LEU A 53 -4.49 6.36 3.26
N ALA A 54 -3.20 6.70 3.11
CA ALA A 54 -2.38 6.18 2.01
C ALA A 54 -2.21 4.66 2.13
N ILE A 55 -1.91 4.16 3.33
CA ILE A 55 -1.76 2.72 3.59
C ILE A 55 -3.07 1.98 3.30
N ALA A 56 -4.21 2.51 3.75
CA ALA A 56 -5.54 1.99 3.47
C ALA A 56 -5.79 1.85 1.96
N LYS A 57 -5.45 2.89 1.18
CA LYS A 57 -5.57 2.89 -0.29
C LYS A 57 -4.66 1.86 -0.95
N ILE A 58 -3.41 1.75 -0.50
CA ILE A 58 -2.44 0.77 -1.01
C ILE A 58 -2.95 -0.65 -0.77
N ILE A 59 -3.45 -0.96 0.44
CA ILE A 59 -4.04 -2.25 0.76
C ILE A 59 -5.17 -2.58 -0.20
N LYS A 60 -6.10 -1.66 -0.42
CA LYS A 60 -7.21 -1.88 -1.36
C LYS A 60 -6.70 -2.09 -2.80
N ALA A 61 -5.75 -1.29 -3.24
CA ALA A 61 -5.18 -1.41 -4.59
C ALA A 61 -4.51 -2.78 -4.80
N CYS A 62 -3.70 -3.22 -3.84
CA CYS A 62 -2.88 -4.44 -3.96
C CYS A 62 -3.67 -5.74 -3.74
N THR A 63 -4.76 -5.68 -2.98
CA THR A 63 -5.56 -6.86 -2.63
C THR A 63 -6.79 -7.02 -3.52
N LYS A 64 -6.99 -6.12 -4.48
CA LYS A 64 -8.14 -6.14 -5.40
C LYS A 64 -8.21 -7.48 -6.13
N GLY A 65 -9.38 -8.12 -6.06
CA GLY A 65 -9.62 -9.42 -6.70
C GLY A 65 -9.19 -10.64 -5.86
N GLN A 66 -8.55 -10.45 -4.70
CA GLN A 66 -8.27 -11.56 -3.78
C GLN A 66 -9.50 -11.93 -2.95
N LYS A 67 -9.56 -13.20 -2.55
CA LYS A 67 -10.57 -13.68 -1.60
C LYS A 67 -10.30 -13.02 -0.25
N GLY A 68 -11.26 -12.22 0.25
CA GLY A 68 -11.08 -11.44 1.46
C GLY A 68 -10.66 -9.98 1.23
N TYR A 69 -10.67 -9.50 -0.01
CA TYR A 69 -10.54 -8.07 -0.30
C TYR A 69 -11.51 -7.23 0.57
N PRO A 70 -11.03 -6.18 1.29
CA PRO A 70 -11.88 -5.37 2.16
C PRO A 70 -12.85 -4.52 1.32
N ARG A 71 -14.14 -4.88 1.39
CA ARG A 71 -15.22 -4.21 0.68
C ARG A 71 -15.80 -3.05 1.48
N LYS A 72 -15.77 -3.16 2.80
CA LYS A 72 -16.31 -2.16 3.73
C LYS A 72 -15.22 -1.48 4.53
N GLU A 73 -15.54 -0.33 5.12
CA GLU A 73 -14.60 0.43 5.94
C GLU A 73 -14.23 -0.32 7.21
N GLU A 74 -15.17 -1.02 7.85
CA GLU A 74 -14.91 -1.76 9.08
C GLU A 74 -13.92 -2.93 8.87
N GLU A 75 -13.99 -3.58 7.70
CA GLU A 75 -13.04 -4.62 7.31
C GLU A 75 -11.62 -4.03 7.12
N LEU A 76 -11.54 -2.81 6.60
CA LEU A 76 -10.28 -2.13 6.40
C LEU A 76 -9.70 -1.60 7.72
N GLU A 77 -10.52 -1.06 8.62
CA GLU A 77 -10.13 -0.66 9.97
C GLU A 77 -9.56 -1.83 10.76
N HIS A 78 -10.19 -3.00 10.66
CA HIS A 78 -9.68 -4.22 11.28
C HIS A 78 -8.28 -4.58 10.76
N ILE A 79 -8.09 -4.60 9.43
CA ILE A 79 -6.77 -4.84 8.81
C ILE A 79 -5.73 -3.82 9.28
N LEU A 80 -6.10 -2.54 9.35
CA LEU A 80 -5.20 -1.47 9.80
C LEU A 80 -4.79 -1.66 11.28
N THR A 81 -5.71 -2.15 12.11
CA THR A 81 -5.45 -2.46 13.52
C THR A 81 -4.49 -3.64 13.64
N GLU A 82 -4.75 -4.74 12.91
CA GLU A 82 -3.87 -5.92 12.83
C GLU A 82 -2.45 -5.56 12.35
N ILE A 83 -2.32 -4.61 11.42
CA ILE A 83 -1.03 -4.08 10.99
C ILE A 83 -0.29 -3.41 12.15
N VAL A 84 -0.97 -2.58 12.95
CA VAL A 84 -0.35 -1.92 14.10
C VAL A 84 0.02 -2.94 15.17
N GLU A 85 -0.82 -3.94 15.42
CA GLU A 85 -0.51 -5.02 16.38
C GLU A 85 0.68 -5.87 15.93
N THR A 86 0.80 -6.15 14.63
CA THR A 86 1.87 -6.99 14.07
C THR A 86 3.19 -6.24 13.92
N TYR A 87 3.16 -5.00 13.41
CA TYR A 87 4.35 -4.23 13.04
C TYR A 87 4.66 -3.10 14.05
N GLY A 88 3.82 -2.90 15.06
CA GLY A 88 3.97 -1.87 16.11
C GLY A 88 3.53 -0.45 15.69
N SER A 89 3.59 -0.10 14.41
CA SER A 89 3.11 1.18 13.90
C SER A 89 2.96 1.20 12.38
N PHE A 90 2.18 2.15 11.85
CA PHE A 90 2.10 2.39 10.41
C PHE A 90 3.44 2.82 9.78
N LYS A 91 4.30 3.51 10.54
CA LYS A 91 5.65 3.86 10.06
C LYS A 91 6.53 2.63 9.90
N ALA A 92 6.47 1.70 10.85
CA ALA A 92 7.20 0.44 10.78
C ALA A 92 6.70 -0.42 9.60
N PHE A 93 5.38 -0.52 9.43
CA PHE A 93 4.81 -1.19 8.27
C PHE A 93 5.20 -0.52 6.95
N GLY A 94 5.19 0.82 6.90
CA GLY A 94 5.65 1.58 5.74
C GLY A 94 7.09 1.25 5.35
N LYS A 95 8.00 1.06 6.31
CA LYS A 95 9.38 0.61 6.05
C LYS A 95 9.41 -0.77 5.38
N VAL A 96 8.62 -1.72 5.88
CA VAL A 96 8.51 -3.06 5.29
C VAL A 96 8.01 -2.99 3.85
N LEU A 97 7.02 -2.13 3.57
CA LEU A 97 6.54 -1.93 2.20
C LEU A 97 7.61 -1.30 1.29
N ILE A 98 8.36 -0.31 1.78
CA ILE A 98 9.46 0.31 1.02
C ILE A 98 10.55 -0.71 0.70
N GLU A 99 10.91 -1.57 1.65
CA GLU A 99 11.87 -2.65 1.43
C GLU A 99 11.36 -3.64 0.36
N GLU A 100 10.08 -4.05 0.42
CA GLU A 100 9.49 -4.91 -0.60
C GLU A 100 9.50 -4.25 -1.98
N LEU A 101 9.14 -2.97 -2.07
CA LEU A 101 9.19 -2.20 -3.32
C LEU A 101 10.62 -2.16 -3.89
N GLY A 102 11.63 -2.02 -3.03
CA GLY A 102 13.05 -2.05 -3.40
C GLY A 102 13.52 -3.40 -3.97
N ASN A 103 12.83 -4.48 -3.60
CA ASN A 103 13.14 -5.85 -4.03
C ASN A 103 12.41 -6.26 -5.33
N LYS A 104 11.51 -5.44 -5.88
CA LYS A 104 10.75 -5.77 -7.10
C LYS A 104 11.29 -5.06 -8.33
N PRO A 105 11.45 -5.74 -9.48
CA PRO A 105 11.96 -5.12 -10.70
C PRO A 105 11.18 -3.88 -11.18
N LEU A 106 9.85 -3.85 -10.98
CA LEU A 106 8.99 -2.77 -11.45
C LEU A 106 8.97 -1.54 -10.54
N THR A 107 9.47 -1.64 -9.31
CA THR A 107 9.40 -0.56 -8.32
C THR A 107 10.73 -0.26 -7.64
N GLN A 108 11.76 -1.06 -7.90
CA GLN A 108 13.07 -0.89 -7.27
C GLN A 108 13.66 0.48 -7.54
N ASP A 109 13.42 1.03 -8.74
CA ASP A 109 13.98 2.32 -9.11
C ASP A 109 13.33 3.45 -8.32
N LEU A 110 12.03 3.35 -7.98
CA LEU A 110 11.34 4.31 -7.11
C LEU A 110 12.06 4.47 -5.77
N VAL A 111 12.53 3.36 -5.19
CA VAL A 111 13.20 3.33 -3.87
C VAL A 111 14.68 3.68 -3.95
N LYS A 112 15.33 3.31 -5.08
CA LYS A 112 16.77 3.51 -5.29
C LYS A 112 17.11 4.90 -5.81
N VAL A 113 16.13 5.73 -6.19
CA VAL A 113 16.38 7.16 -6.46
C VAL A 113 16.89 7.81 -5.16
N LYS A 114 18.20 8.02 -5.11
CA LYS A 114 18.88 8.90 -4.16
C LYS A 114 19.34 10.14 -4.89
#